data_AF-D0INI2-F1
#
_entry.id   AF-D0INI2-F1
#
_cell.length_a   1.000
_cell.length_b   1.000
_cell.length_c   1.000
_cell.angle_alpha   90.00
_cell.angle_beta   90.00
_cell.angle_gamma   90.00
#
_symmetry.space_group_name_H-M   'P 1'
#
loop_
_entity.id
_entity.type
_entity.pdbx_description
1 polymer ?
#
loop_
_entity_poly.entity_id
_entity_poly.type
_entity_poly.pdbx_seq_one_letter_code
_entity_poly.pdbx_strand_id
1 'polypeptide(L)' 'LLYIAILTYPTTGGVTASFGMLGDIIIAEPKAY' A
#
# COMPACT_ATOMS: atom_id res chain seq x y z
N LEU A 1 -9.71 12.29 -8.96
CA LEU A 1 -8.34 12.28 -8.39
C LEU A 1 -7.85 10.83 -8.50
N LEU A 2 -6.63 10.60 -8.98
CA LEU A 2 -6.06 9.26 -9.09
C LEU A 2 -5.03 9.09 -7.98
N TYR A 3 -5.18 8.07 -7.15
CA TYR A 3 -4.27 7.76 -6.05
C TYR A 3 -3.68 6.35 -6.22
N ILE A 4 -2.37 6.29 -6.41
CA ILE A 4 -1.63 5.04 -6.60
C ILE A 4 -0.79 4.81 -5.35
N ALA A 5 -1.08 3.72 -4.63
CA ALA A 5 -0.35 3.31 -3.44
C ALA A 5 0.73 2.30 -3.82
N ILE A 6 1.99 2.64 -3.55
CA ILE A 6 3.13 1.74 -3.76
C ILE A 6 3.57 1.22 -2.39
N LEU A 7 3.36 -0.08 -2.15
CA LEU A 7 3.66 -0.74 -0.89
C LEU A 7 5.01 -1.46 -0.97
N THR A 8 5.95 -1.04 -0.14
CA THR A 8 7.26 -1.68 0.03
C THR A 8 7.35 -2.34 1.40
N TYR A 9 8.08 -3.44 1.50
CA TYR A 9 8.39 -4.13 2.73
C TYR A 9 9.24 -3.24 3.66
N PRO A 10 8.91 -3.15 4.95
CA PRO A 10 7.67 -3.58 5.59
C PRO A 10 6.62 -2.45 5.57
N THR A 11 5.42 -2.72 5.04
CA THR A 11 4.26 -1.84 5.25
C THR A 11 3.25 -2.56 6.13
N THR A 12 3.21 -2.19 7.40
CA THR A 12 2.35 -2.83 8.41
C THR A 12 1.61 -1.80 9.26
N GLY A 13 0.70 -2.29 10.12
CA GLY A 13 0.02 -1.46 11.10
C GLY A 13 -0.88 -0.40 10.49
N GLY A 14 -0.80 0.83 11.02
CA GLY A 14 -1.70 1.92 10.67
C GLY A 14 -1.62 2.38 9.21
N VAL A 15 -0.47 2.21 8.55
CA VAL A 15 -0.28 2.59 7.14
C VAL A 15 -1.06 1.64 6.22
N THR A 16 -0.99 0.34 6.47
CA THR A 16 -1.80 -0.67 5.77
C THR A 16 -3.29 -0.49 6.05
N ALA A 17 -3.66 -0.23 7.32
CA ALA A 17 -5.07 -0.07 7.72
C ALA A 17 -5.72 1.25 7.29
N SER A 18 -4.98 2.12 6.59
CA SER A 18 -5.48 3.41 6.11
C SER A 18 -5.10 3.64 4.65
N PHE A 19 -4.29 4.64 4.36
CA PHE A 19 -4.00 5.10 3.01
C PHE A 19 -3.19 4.11 2.16
N GLY A 20 -2.59 3.07 2.75
CA GLY A 20 -1.90 2.02 2.00
C GLY A 20 -2.83 1.06 1.26
N MET A 21 -4.06 0.85 1.77
CA MET A 21 -5.06 -0.05 1.16
C MET A 21 -6.23 0.70 0.50
N LEU A 22 -6.23 2.04 0.56
CA LEU A 22 -7.28 2.89 -0.02
C LEU A 22 -6.86 3.53 -1.35
N GLY A 23 -5.80 2.99 -2.00
CA GLY A 23 -5.38 3.36 -3.35
C GLY A 23 -6.38 2.90 -4.42
N ASP A 24 -6.64 3.74 -5.43
CA ASP A 24 -7.36 3.32 -6.65
C ASP A 24 -6.59 2.19 -7.36
N ILE A 25 -5.26 2.26 -7.29
CA ILE A 25 -4.34 1.22 -7.77
C ILE A 25 -3.32 0.97 -6.67
N ILE A 26 -3.18 -0.29 -6.27
CA ILE A 26 -2.21 -0.73 -5.26
C ILE A 26 -1.16 -1.60 -5.94
N ILE A 27 0.10 -1.21 -5.83
CA ILE A 27 1.25 -1.94 -6.38
C ILE A 27 2.16 -2.30 -5.22
N ALA A 28 2.38 -3.60 -4.99
CA ALA A 28 3.25 -4.09 -3.93
C ALA A 28 4.47 -4.78 -4.52
N GLU A 29 5.63 -4.66 -3.85
CA GLU A 29 6.79 -5.44 -4.25
C GLU A 29 6.58 -6.94 -3.99
N PRO A 30 7.19 -7.83 -4.80
CA PRO A 30 7.13 -9.26 -4.55
C PRO A 30 7.69 -9.58 -3.16
N LYS A 31 6.90 -10.26 -2.32
CA LYS A 31 7.19 -10.57 -0.91
C LYS A 31 7.06 -9.39 0.08
N ALA A 32 6.41 -8.29 -0.29
CA ALA A 32 5.88 -7.36 0.72
C ALA A 32 4.84 -8.07 1.58
N TYR A 33 5.18 -8.32 2.83
CA TYR A 33 4.27 -8.78 3.89
C TYR A 33 4.53 -7.97 5.16
#